data_AF-A0A917RE17-F1
#
_entry.id   AF-A0A917RE17-F1
#
_cell.length_a   1.000
_cell.length_b   1.000
_cell.length_c   1.000
_cell.angle_alpha   90.00
_cell.angle_beta   90.00
_cell.angle_gamma   90.00
#
_symmetry.space_group_name_H-M   'P 1'
#
loop_
_entity.id
_entity.type
_entity.pdbx_description
1 polymer ?
#
loop_
_entity_poly.entity_id
_entity_poly.type
_entity_poly.pdbx_seq_one_letter_code
_entity_poly.pdbx_strand_id
1 'polypeptide(L)'
;MTVRTQGHDGHPNPGTSSDAPGAGSDTQTAAEETGSATVTIPQDELSRRFAREKDQGRRAGVRDLLGQLGFESAKALTEYIESQRQAEQQQKDAEQARLSEVERREQAAAERERQAQERESAATAREREAARRAVLVGLGATGTELEDAVVLLARELEPDADDAALTQAAEDLKQRRPELFGARTAQTPTPPPSGSPSNVPARSGNTPPRPGQFGLDIARRRGHLKNP
;
A
#
# COMPACT_ATOMS: atom_id res chain seq x y z
N MET A 1 -28.73 -6.18 -17.69
CA MET A 1 -29.70 -5.26 -18.31
C MET A 1 -28.97 -4.56 -19.46
N THR A 2 -29.15 -5.05 -20.68
CA THR A 2 -28.46 -4.50 -21.87
C THR A 2 -29.56 -4.06 -22.82
N VAL A 3 -29.69 -2.75 -23.02
CA VAL A 3 -30.72 -2.15 -23.88
C VAL A 3 -30.14 -1.98 -25.28
N ARG A 4 -30.82 -2.60 -26.25
CA ARG A 4 -30.72 -2.36 -27.69
C ARG A 4 -31.16 -0.94 -28.04
N THR A 5 -30.53 -0.34 -29.04
CA THR A 5 -31.22 0.49 -30.03
C THR A 5 -30.76 0.11 -31.45
N GLN A 6 -31.75 -0.12 -32.31
CA GLN A 6 -31.70 -0.35 -33.76
C GLN A 6 -32.28 0.89 -34.47
N GLY A 7 -31.98 1.01 -35.78
CA GLY A 7 -32.67 1.84 -36.78
C GLY A 7 -31.89 3.11 -37.14
N HIS A 8 -31.74 3.58 -38.38
CA HIS A 8 -32.47 3.38 -39.66
C HIS A 8 -31.55 3.96 -40.77
N ASP A 9 -31.30 3.27 -41.89
CA ASP A 9 -31.95 3.41 -43.22
C ASP A 9 -31.32 4.43 -44.18
N GLY A 10 -31.15 4.02 -45.45
CA GLY A 10 -31.34 4.92 -46.61
C GLY A 10 -30.14 5.18 -47.55
N HIS A 11 -29.92 4.28 -48.54
CA HIS A 11 -29.32 4.60 -49.85
C HIS A 11 -30.28 5.50 -50.68
N PRO A 12 -29.96 6.04 -51.90
CA PRO A 12 -28.77 5.90 -52.77
C PRO A 12 -28.22 7.22 -53.38
N ASN A 13 -27.09 7.11 -54.08
CA ASN A 13 -26.45 8.15 -54.87
C ASN A 13 -26.93 8.07 -56.34
N PRO A 14 -27.58 9.11 -56.93
CA PRO A 14 -27.91 9.14 -58.34
C PRO A 14 -26.75 9.73 -59.16
N GLY A 15 -26.27 8.96 -60.14
CA GLY A 15 -25.38 9.46 -61.17
C GLY A 15 -26.09 10.43 -62.12
N THR A 16 -25.34 11.36 -62.68
CA THR A 16 -25.66 12.02 -63.94
C THR A 16 -24.44 11.99 -64.85
N SER A 17 -24.62 11.29 -65.96
CA SER A 17 -23.82 11.33 -67.15
C SER A 17 -24.00 12.66 -67.89
N SER A 18 -23.08 12.95 -68.82
CA SER A 18 -23.35 13.18 -70.26
C SER A 18 -22.51 14.33 -70.85
N ASP A 19 -21.82 13.97 -71.93
CA ASP A 19 -21.76 14.67 -73.22
C ASP A 19 -21.12 16.06 -73.34
N ALA A 20 -19.96 16.05 -74.02
CA ALA A 20 -19.64 17.01 -75.07
C ALA A 20 -20.56 16.76 -76.29
N PRO A 21 -20.96 17.79 -77.06
CA PRO A 21 -20.13 18.13 -78.23
C PRO A 21 -20.16 19.62 -78.65
N GLY A 22 -19.18 20.00 -79.49
CA GLY A 22 -19.51 20.67 -80.75
C GLY A 22 -19.37 22.20 -80.84
N ALA A 23 -18.33 22.59 -81.59
CA ALA A 23 -18.38 23.52 -82.73
C ALA A 23 -18.45 25.05 -82.52
N GLY A 24 -17.50 25.72 -83.19
CA GLY A 24 -17.75 26.96 -83.90
C GLY A 24 -17.15 28.22 -83.28
N SER A 25 -15.87 28.50 -83.54
CA SER A 25 -15.34 29.86 -83.43
C SER A 25 -14.99 30.37 -84.83
N ASP A 26 -16.00 30.80 -85.58
CA ASP A 26 -15.80 31.74 -86.68
C ASP A 26 -15.47 33.09 -86.07
N THR A 27 -14.23 33.50 -86.23
CA THR A 27 -13.80 34.88 -86.00
C THR A 27 -13.89 35.58 -87.35
N GLN A 28 -14.64 36.68 -87.41
CA GLN A 28 -14.16 38.01 -87.80
C GLN A 28 -15.23 38.79 -88.57
N THR A 29 -15.98 39.63 -87.86
CA THR A 29 -16.61 40.82 -88.44
C THR A 29 -16.04 42.01 -87.70
N ALA A 30 -15.41 42.90 -88.46
CA ALA A 30 -14.85 44.15 -87.97
C ALA A 30 -15.98 45.07 -87.45
N ALA A 31 -15.67 45.83 -86.40
CA ALA A 31 -16.44 47.01 -86.03
C ALA A 31 -15.47 48.13 -85.65
N GLU A 32 -15.22 49.02 -86.61
CA GLU A 32 -15.18 50.43 -86.29
C GLU A 32 -16.59 50.82 -85.84
N GLU A 33 -16.74 51.32 -84.62
CA GLU A 33 -17.67 52.41 -84.29
C GLU A 33 -17.46 52.81 -82.83
N THR A 34 -16.85 53.98 -82.65
CA THR A 34 -16.85 54.74 -81.41
C THR A 34 -18.26 55.25 -81.12
N GLY A 35 -19.08 54.39 -80.52
CA GLY A 35 -20.30 54.76 -79.82
C GLY A 35 -20.25 54.09 -78.46
N SER A 36 -20.50 54.83 -77.38
CA SER A 36 -20.67 54.24 -76.05
C SER A 36 -21.89 53.33 -76.08
N ALA A 37 -21.70 52.07 -76.46
CA ALA A 37 -22.72 51.05 -76.46
C ALA A 37 -23.21 50.87 -75.02
N THR A 38 -24.47 51.21 -74.78
CA THR A 38 -25.14 50.90 -73.51
C THR A 38 -25.24 49.38 -73.40
N VAL A 39 -24.28 48.76 -72.71
CA VAL A 39 -24.28 47.32 -72.47
C VAL A 39 -25.28 47.01 -71.37
N THR A 40 -26.45 46.49 -71.72
CA THR A 40 -27.45 46.02 -70.76
C THR A 40 -27.07 44.63 -70.27
N ILE A 41 -26.40 44.55 -69.12
CA ILE A 41 -26.01 43.27 -68.50
C ILE A 41 -27.19 42.75 -67.65
N PRO A 42 -27.65 41.50 -67.86
CA PRO A 42 -28.69 40.91 -67.01
C PRO A 42 -28.20 40.71 -65.56
N GLN A 43 -29.10 40.89 -64.59
CA GLN A 43 -28.80 40.84 -63.15
C GLN A 43 -28.13 39.53 -62.70
N ASP A 44 -28.50 38.40 -63.32
CA ASP A 44 -27.90 37.09 -63.04
C ASP A 44 -26.42 37.04 -63.46
N GLU A 45 -26.06 37.70 -64.55
CA GLU A 45 -24.68 37.77 -65.02
C GLU A 45 -23.84 38.68 -64.12
N LEU A 46 -24.40 39.81 -63.65
CA LEU A 46 -23.76 40.64 -62.64
C LEU A 46 -23.49 39.87 -61.34
N SER A 47 -24.48 39.10 -60.87
CA SER A 47 -24.35 38.29 -59.66
C SER A 47 -23.24 37.24 -59.78
N ARG A 48 -23.15 36.58 -60.95
CA ARG A 48 -22.05 35.64 -61.24
C ARG A 48 -20.67 36.31 -61.28
N ARG A 49 -20.57 37.51 -61.87
CA ARG A 49 -19.32 38.28 -61.90
C ARG A 49 -18.88 38.69 -60.48
N PHE A 50 -19.79 39.17 -59.65
CA PHE A 50 -19.49 39.50 -58.26
C PHE A 50 -19.09 38.29 -57.41
N ALA A 51 -19.72 37.13 -57.62
CA ALA A 51 -19.34 35.90 -56.92
C ALA A 51 -17.89 35.50 -57.28
N ARG A 52 -17.55 35.52 -58.57
CA ARG A 52 -16.19 35.22 -59.03
C ARG A 52 -15.16 36.23 -58.50
N GLU A 53 -15.48 37.52 -58.51
CA GLU A 53 -14.60 38.57 -57.98
C GLU A 53 -14.34 38.38 -56.48
N LYS A 54 -15.38 38.08 -55.69
CA LYS A 54 -15.24 37.78 -54.26
C LYS A 54 -14.39 36.53 -54.03
N ASP A 55 -14.59 35.47 -54.81
CA ASP A 55 -13.79 34.25 -54.71
C ASP A 55 -12.32 34.50 -55.06
N GLN A 56 -12.05 35.30 -56.09
CA GLN A 56 -10.70 35.69 -56.46
C GLN A 56 -10.03 36.53 -55.37
N GLY A 57 -10.72 37.54 -54.83
CA GLY A 57 -10.24 38.34 -53.72
C GLY A 57 -9.96 37.51 -52.46
N ARG A 58 -10.85 36.57 -52.13
CA ARG A 58 -10.63 35.65 -50.99
C ARG A 58 -9.40 34.78 -51.20
N ARG A 59 -9.22 34.20 -52.40
CA ARG A 59 -8.04 33.38 -52.72
C ARG A 59 -6.74 34.20 -52.77
N ALA A 60 -6.81 35.44 -53.23
CA ALA A 60 -5.68 36.36 -53.23
C ALA A 60 -5.26 36.71 -51.79
N GLY A 61 -6.22 37.07 -50.93
CA GLY A 61 -5.95 37.36 -49.52
C GLY A 61 -5.39 36.16 -48.76
N VAL A 62 -5.89 34.95 -49.00
CA VAL A 62 -5.32 33.72 -48.40
C VAL A 62 -3.87 33.48 -48.86
N ARG A 63 -3.56 33.69 -50.15
CA ARG A 63 -2.18 33.56 -50.64
C ARG A 63 -1.25 34.61 -50.07
N ASP A 64 -1.71 35.85 -49.94
CA ASP A 64 -0.90 36.94 -49.37
C ASP A 64 -0.60 36.67 -47.89
N LEU A 65 -1.59 36.23 -47.11
CA LEU A 65 -1.40 35.82 -45.71
C LEU A 65 -0.42 34.64 -45.58
N LEU A 66 -0.55 33.62 -46.43
CA LEU A 66 0.40 32.50 -46.44
C LEU A 66 1.82 32.97 -46.78
N GLY A 67 1.96 33.86 -47.76
CA GLY A 67 3.24 34.46 -48.14
C GLY A 67 3.86 35.29 -47.00
N GLN A 68 3.08 36.11 -46.30
CA GLN A 68 3.53 36.87 -45.12
C GLN A 68 3.98 35.96 -43.98
N LEU A 69 3.32 34.82 -43.81
CA LEU A 69 3.68 33.80 -42.81
C LEU A 69 4.82 32.89 -43.29
N GLY A 70 5.30 33.03 -44.53
CA GLY A 70 6.39 32.24 -45.11
C GLY A 70 5.99 30.84 -45.59
N PHE A 71 4.70 30.55 -45.75
CA PHE A 71 4.21 29.26 -46.23
C PHE A 71 3.90 29.29 -47.73
N GLU A 72 4.40 28.29 -48.44
CA GLU A 72 4.15 28.12 -49.88
C GLU A 72 2.69 27.70 -50.17
N SER A 73 2.02 27.07 -49.20
CA SER A 73 0.64 26.62 -49.34
C SER A 73 -0.07 26.48 -47.99
N ALA A 74 -1.40 26.47 -48.01
CA ALA A 74 -2.21 26.18 -46.83
C ALA A 74 -1.91 24.79 -46.25
N LYS A 75 -1.52 23.84 -47.11
CA LYS A 75 -1.14 22.48 -46.70
C LYS A 75 0.13 22.50 -45.86
N ALA A 76 1.14 23.28 -46.27
CA ALA A 76 2.39 23.43 -45.51
C ALA A 76 2.15 24.04 -44.11
N LEU A 77 1.24 25.01 -44.01
CA LEU A 77 0.84 25.58 -42.72
C LEU A 77 0.17 24.53 -41.82
N THR A 78 -0.74 23.72 -42.36
CA THR A 78 -1.40 22.65 -41.59
C THR A 78 -0.40 21.60 -41.11
N GLU A 79 0.48 21.12 -41.99
CA GLU A 79 1.53 20.15 -41.65
C GLU A 79 2.47 20.70 -40.57
N TYR A 80 2.85 21.98 -40.67
CA TYR A 80 3.65 22.64 -39.64
C TYR A 80 2.94 22.65 -38.28
N ILE A 81 1.68 23.10 -38.23
CA ILE A 81 0.90 23.14 -36.98
C ILE A 81 0.73 21.74 -36.40
N GLU A 82 0.45 20.74 -37.23
CA GLU A 82 0.32 19.35 -36.79
C GLU A 82 1.65 18.81 -36.24
N SER A 83 2.76 19.06 -36.94
CA SER A 83 4.09 18.65 -36.47
C SER A 83 4.47 19.31 -35.15
N GLN A 84 4.13 20.60 -34.99
CA GLN A 84 4.40 21.35 -33.77
C GLN A 84 3.58 20.80 -32.60
N ARG A 85 2.28 20.53 -32.80
CA ARG A 85 1.43 19.90 -31.79
C ARG A 85 1.92 18.50 -31.41
N GLN A 86 2.35 17.70 -32.38
CA GLN A 86 2.90 16.37 -32.13
C GLN A 86 4.19 16.45 -31.31
N ALA A 87 5.10 17.38 -31.64
CA ALA A 87 6.33 17.59 -30.89
C ALA A 87 6.05 18.03 -29.44
N GLU A 88 5.13 18.98 -29.24
CA GLU A 88 4.72 19.41 -27.89
C GLU A 88 4.07 18.27 -27.10
N GLN A 89 3.24 17.45 -27.73
CA GLN A 89 2.62 16.30 -27.08
C GLN A 89 3.67 15.25 -26.69
N GLN A 90 4.61 14.93 -27.60
CA GLN A 90 5.70 14.01 -27.30
C GLN A 90 6.59 14.49 -26.16
N GLN A 91 6.85 15.81 -26.08
CA GLN A 91 7.60 16.39 -24.97
C GLN A 91 6.86 16.22 -23.65
N LYS A 92 5.56 16.52 -23.61
CA LYS A 92 4.74 16.34 -22.40
C LYS A 92 4.68 14.88 -21.97
N ASP A 93 4.51 13.96 -22.91
CA ASP A 93 4.47 12.52 -22.62
C ASP A 93 5.83 12.04 -22.09
N ALA A 94 6.94 12.53 -22.67
CA ALA A 94 8.28 12.21 -22.20
C ALA A 94 8.58 12.77 -20.81
N GLU A 95 8.11 13.98 -20.49
CA GLU A 95 8.21 14.58 -19.16
C GLU A 95 7.40 13.81 -18.12
N GLN A 96 6.16 13.44 -18.45
CA GLN A 96 5.32 12.60 -17.60
C GLN A 96 5.95 11.22 -17.35
N ALA A 97 6.53 10.61 -18.39
CA ALA A 97 7.25 9.36 -18.27
C ALA A 97 8.49 9.49 -17.36
N ARG A 98 9.21 10.61 -17.43
CA ARG A 98 10.35 10.89 -16.55
C ARG A 98 9.93 11.08 -15.10
N LEU A 99 8.86 11.85 -14.85
CA LEU A 99 8.31 12.06 -13.51
C LEU A 99 7.88 10.73 -12.88
N SER A 100 7.12 9.91 -13.62
CA SER A 100 6.68 8.60 -13.12
C SER A 100 7.81 7.60 -12.87
N GLU A 101 8.90 7.64 -13.65
CA GLU A 101 10.09 6.82 -13.40
C GLU A 101 10.86 7.29 -12.16
N VAL A 102 10.93 8.60 -11.90
CA VAL A 102 11.52 9.13 -10.67
C VAL A 102 10.69 8.71 -9.46
N GLU A 103 9.37 8.88 -9.50
CA GLU A 103 8.47 8.45 -8.43
C GLU A 103 8.61 6.96 -8.12
N ARG A 104 8.70 6.10 -9.15
CA ARG A 104 8.93 4.66 -8.98
C ARG A 104 10.26 4.38 -8.27
N ARG A 105 11.32 5.11 -8.63
CA ARG A 105 12.65 4.95 -8.00
C ARG A 105 12.64 5.39 -6.55
N GLU A 106 11.95 6.48 -6.24
CA GLU A 106 11.79 6.98 -4.88
C GLU A 106 11.00 6.00 -4.01
N GLN A 107 9.89 5.46 -4.52
CA GLN A 107 9.12 4.41 -3.83
C GLN A 107 9.99 3.18 -3.56
N ALA A 108 10.72 2.69 -4.57
CA ALA A 108 11.61 1.55 -4.42
C ALA A 108 12.79 1.81 -3.47
N ALA A 109 13.24 3.06 -3.32
CA ALA A 109 14.26 3.44 -2.34
C ALA A 109 13.66 3.48 -0.93
N ALA A 110 12.50 4.10 -0.76
CA ALA A 110 11.80 4.18 0.52
C ALA A 110 11.42 2.79 1.06
N GLU A 111 11.00 1.87 0.19
CA GLU A 111 10.73 0.48 0.59
C GLU A 111 12.01 -0.25 1.05
N ARG A 112 13.14 -0.03 0.37
CA ARG A 112 14.43 -0.60 0.77
C ARG A 112 14.91 -0.04 2.11
N GLU A 113 14.73 1.25 2.35
CA GLU A 113 15.05 1.89 3.64
C GLU A 113 14.17 1.34 4.76
N ARG A 114 12.85 1.20 4.55
CA ARG A 114 11.95 0.58 5.53
C ARG A 114 12.36 -0.84 5.86
N GLN A 115 12.65 -1.66 4.84
CA GLN A 115 13.12 -3.03 5.06
C GLN A 115 14.46 -3.08 5.82
N ALA A 116 15.37 -2.14 5.56
CA ALA A 116 16.63 -2.05 6.30
C ALA A 116 16.37 -1.68 7.77
N GLN A 117 15.53 -0.68 8.03
CA GLN A 117 15.15 -0.25 9.38
C GLN A 117 14.44 -1.35 10.17
N GLU A 118 13.56 -2.13 9.52
CA GLU A 118 12.92 -3.30 10.12
C GLU A 118 13.93 -4.38 10.48
N ARG A 119 14.95 -4.62 9.64
CA ARG A 119 16.01 -5.59 9.94
C ARG A 119 16.90 -5.13 11.08
N GLU A 120 17.26 -3.85 11.12
CA GLU A 120 18.08 -3.27 12.18
C GLU A 120 17.33 -3.23 13.52
N SER A 121 16.06 -2.81 13.52
CA SER A 121 15.22 -2.86 14.73
C SER A 121 15.00 -4.29 15.22
N ALA A 122 14.80 -5.26 14.33
CA ALA A 122 14.71 -6.67 14.72
C ALA A 122 16.03 -7.22 15.28
N ALA A 123 17.17 -6.82 14.71
CA ALA A 123 18.49 -7.24 15.20
C ALA A 123 18.78 -6.66 16.59
N THR A 124 18.58 -5.34 16.77
CA THR A 124 18.74 -4.66 18.06
C THR A 124 17.81 -5.21 19.13
N ALA A 125 16.55 -5.54 18.79
CA ALA A 125 15.62 -6.20 19.72
C ALA A 125 16.15 -7.57 20.18
N ARG A 126 16.68 -8.39 19.26
CA ARG A 126 17.28 -9.69 19.59
C ARG A 126 18.53 -9.56 20.45
N GLU A 127 19.40 -8.59 20.17
CA GLU A 127 20.59 -8.31 20.98
C GLU A 127 20.22 -7.92 22.41
N ARG A 128 19.21 -7.05 22.57
CA ARG A 128 18.71 -6.65 23.89
C ARG A 128 18.08 -7.80 24.66
N GLU A 129 17.28 -8.63 23.98
CA GLU A 129 16.71 -9.81 24.61
C GLU A 129 17.80 -10.79 25.06
N ALA A 130 18.84 -10.98 24.25
CA ALA A 130 19.99 -11.80 24.60
C ALA A 130 20.76 -11.22 25.81
N ALA A 131 20.97 -9.90 25.86
CA ALA A 131 21.60 -9.23 27.00
C ALA A 131 20.79 -9.42 28.29
N ARG A 132 19.46 -9.23 28.24
CA ARG A 132 18.54 -9.47 29.37
C ARG A 132 18.64 -10.91 29.88
N ARG A 133 18.61 -11.88 28.97
CA ARG A 133 18.75 -13.30 29.32
C ARG A 133 20.12 -13.60 29.94
N ALA A 134 21.19 -13.01 29.40
CA ALA A 134 22.55 -13.22 29.93
C ALA A 134 22.69 -12.74 31.38
N VAL A 135 22.16 -11.56 31.72
CA VAL A 135 22.16 -11.03 33.09
C VAL A 135 21.38 -11.95 34.03
N LEU A 136 20.16 -12.36 33.64
CA LEU A 136 19.32 -13.21 34.47
C LEU A 136 19.92 -14.61 34.70
N VAL A 137 20.52 -15.21 33.67
CA VAL A 137 21.26 -16.48 33.79
C VAL A 137 22.47 -16.31 34.71
N GLY A 138 23.21 -15.21 34.59
CA GLY A 138 24.33 -14.89 35.50
C GLY A 138 23.92 -14.79 36.97
N LEU A 139 22.67 -14.38 37.23
CA LEU A 139 22.10 -14.29 38.58
C LEU A 139 21.50 -15.61 39.10
N GLY A 140 21.42 -16.64 38.25
CA GLY A 140 20.96 -17.99 38.59
C GLY A 140 19.58 -18.39 38.07
N ALA A 141 18.94 -17.57 37.23
CA ALA A 141 17.66 -17.93 36.61
C ALA A 141 17.86 -19.02 35.54
N THR A 142 17.02 -20.05 35.54
CA THR A 142 17.13 -21.19 34.60
C THR A 142 15.76 -21.73 34.20
N GLY A 143 15.69 -22.41 33.05
CA GLY A 143 14.48 -23.10 32.60
C GLY A 143 13.27 -22.17 32.43
N THR A 144 12.10 -22.61 32.89
CA THR A 144 10.84 -21.85 32.86
C THR A 144 10.91 -20.56 33.66
N GLU A 145 11.67 -20.56 34.76
CA GLU A 145 11.79 -19.38 35.62
C GLU A 145 12.62 -18.27 34.99
N LEU A 146 13.51 -18.63 34.06
CA LEU A 146 14.20 -17.65 33.22
C LEU A 146 13.24 -16.95 32.27
N GLU A 147 12.33 -17.69 31.64
CA GLU A 147 11.34 -17.10 30.72
C GLU A 147 10.39 -16.15 31.47
N ASP A 148 9.93 -16.56 32.65
CA ASP A 148 9.10 -15.72 33.52
C ASP A 148 9.86 -14.49 34.03
N ALA A 149 11.13 -14.64 34.42
CA ALA A 149 11.98 -13.52 34.82
C ALA A 149 12.21 -12.54 33.67
N VAL A 150 12.39 -13.00 32.43
CA VAL A 150 12.53 -12.14 31.24
C VAL A 150 11.26 -11.32 31.01
N VAL A 151 10.08 -11.93 31.11
CA VAL A 151 8.80 -11.23 30.93
C VAL A 151 8.58 -10.17 32.02
N LEU A 152 8.91 -10.49 33.28
CA LEU A 152 8.79 -9.55 34.39
C LEU A 152 9.77 -8.38 34.25
N LEU A 153 11.03 -8.67 33.94
CA LEU A 153 12.05 -7.65 33.72
C LEU A 153 11.69 -6.74 32.54
N ALA A 154 11.10 -7.31 31.48
CA ALA A 154 10.66 -6.54 30.32
C ALA A 154 9.47 -5.61 30.58
N ARG A 155 8.66 -5.89 31.61
CA ARG A 155 7.54 -5.03 32.01
C ARG A 155 7.99 -3.90 32.93
N GLU A 156 9.02 -4.13 33.73
CA GLU A 156 9.49 -3.17 34.75
C GLU A 156 10.54 -2.20 34.20
N LEU A 157 11.23 -2.58 33.13
CA LEU A 157 12.32 -1.82 32.55
C LEU A 157 11.97 -1.32 31.14
N GLU A 158 12.22 -0.03 30.90
CA GLU A 158 12.11 0.59 29.58
C GLU A 158 12.95 -0.18 28.52
N PRO A 159 12.51 -0.19 27.25
CA PRO A 159 13.17 -0.97 26.21
C PRO A 159 14.58 -0.47 25.88
N ASP A 160 14.89 0.79 26.18
CA ASP A 160 16.18 1.48 25.94
C ASP A 160 17.01 1.70 27.22
N ALA A 161 16.67 1.03 28.33
CA ALA A 161 17.45 1.14 29.56
C ALA A 161 18.89 0.62 29.37
N ASP A 162 19.85 1.28 30.02
CA ASP A 162 21.26 0.92 29.94
C ASP A 162 21.60 -0.35 30.73
N ASP A 163 22.80 -0.90 30.49
CA ASP A 163 23.25 -2.16 31.11
C ASP A 163 23.30 -2.08 32.64
N ALA A 164 23.55 -0.88 33.19
CA ALA A 164 23.56 -0.64 34.62
C ALA A 164 22.14 -0.74 35.22
N ALA A 165 21.16 -0.06 34.61
CA ALA A 165 19.76 -0.17 35.03
C ALA A 165 19.21 -1.58 34.84
N LEU A 166 19.63 -2.29 33.79
CA LEU A 166 19.29 -3.70 33.57
C LEU A 166 19.79 -4.59 34.70
N THR A 167 21.05 -4.42 35.11
CA THR A 167 21.65 -5.19 36.20
C THR A 167 20.96 -4.90 37.52
N GLN A 168 20.73 -3.61 37.84
CA GLN A 168 20.04 -3.17 39.05
C GLN A 168 18.61 -3.74 39.12
N ALA A 169 17.84 -3.64 38.04
CA ALA A 169 16.48 -4.15 37.99
C ALA A 169 16.44 -5.69 38.15
N ALA A 170 17.42 -6.39 37.60
CA ALA A 170 17.53 -7.84 37.76
C ALA A 170 17.88 -8.24 39.21
N GLU A 171 18.73 -7.47 39.90
CA GLU A 171 19.00 -7.65 41.33
C GLU A 171 17.76 -7.36 42.20
N ASP A 172 17.03 -6.28 41.92
CA ASP A 172 15.80 -5.92 42.62
C ASP A 172 14.70 -6.98 42.39
N LEU A 173 14.65 -7.58 41.20
CA LEU A 173 13.77 -8.70 40.90
C LEU A 173 14.16 -9.94 41.70
N LYS A 174 15.46 -10.24 41.83
CA LYS A 174 15.97 -11.34 42.67
C LYS A 174 15.63 -11.18 44.15
N GLN A 175 15.71 -9.95 44.67
CA GLN A 175 15.32 -9.67 46.06
C GLN A 175 13.82 -9.90 46.30
N ARG A 176 12.98 -9.48 45.35
CA ARG A 176 11.52 -9.62 45.46
C ARG A 176 11.04 -11.04 45.19
N ARG A 177 11.73 -11.78 44.31
CA ARG A 177 11.33 -13.11 43.84
C ARG A 177 12.53 -14.07 43.78
N PRO A 178 13.05 -14.50 44.95
CA PRO A 178 14.21 -15.38 45.01
C PRO A 178 13.96 -16.75 44.34
N GLU A 179 12.72 -17.21 44.32
CA GLU A 179 12.31 -18.48 43.69
C GLU A 179 12.63 -18.55 42.20
N LEU A 180 12.63 -17.41 41.49
CA LEU A 180 12.96 -17.35 40.06
C LEU A 180 14.44 -17.62 39.77
N PHE A 181 15.29 -17.53 40.80
CA PHE A 181 16.74 -17.69 40.71
C PHE A 181 17.22 -18.96 41.44
N GLY A 182 16.33 -19.94 41.62
CA GLY A 182 16.65 -21.24 42.21
C GLY A 182 16.80 -21.24 43.73
N ALA A 183 16.57 -20.11 44.40
CA ALA A 183 16.55 -20.06 45.86
C ALA A 183 15.19 -20.57 46.36
N ARG A 184 15.12 -21.87 46.65
CA ARG A 184 14.01 -22.45 47.43
C ARG A 184 13.93 -21.72 48.76
N THR A 185 12.88 -20.93 48.98
CA THR A 185 12.56 -20.52 50.34
C THR A 185 12.37 -21.80 51.15
N ALA A 186 13.15 -21.95 52.20
CA ALA A 186 12.84 -22.93 53.22
C ALA A 186 11.43 -22.57 53.70
N GLN A 187 10.44 -23.40 53.35
CA GLN A 187 9.12 -23.31 53.96
C GLN A 187 9.33 -23.45 55.46
N THR A 188 9.36 -22.33 56.19
CA THR A 188 9.17 -22.37 57.63
C THR A 188 7.77 -22.94 57.81
N PRO A 189 7.63 -24.16 58.39
CA PRO A 189 6.32 -24.73 58.61
C PRO A 189 5.53 -23.73 59.44
N THR A 190 4.38 -23.30 58.92
CA THR A 190 3.44 -22.49 59.69
C THR A 190 3.08 -23.28 60.95
N PRO A 191 3.16 -22.69 62.16
CA PRO A 191 2.64 -23.37 63.34
C PRO A 191 1.17 -23.71 63.05
N PRO A 192 0.75 -24.96 63.32
CA PRO A 192 -0.62 -25.37 63.02
C PRO A 192 -1.58 -24.41 63.74
N PRO A 193 -2.71 -24.03 63.11
CA PRO A 193 -3.69 -23.19 63.75
C PRO A 193 -4.11 -23.86 65.06
N SER A 194 -3.91 -23.15 66.18
CA SER A 194 -4.38 -23.53 67.50
C SER A 194 -5.92 -23.47 67.53
N GLY A 195 -6.55 -24.40 66.82
CA GLY A 195 -7.96 -24.70 66.90
C GLY A 195 -8.17 -25.73 68.00
N SER A 196 -8.41 -25.25 69.22
CA SER A 196 -9.06 -26.05 70.25
C SER A 196 -10.49 -26.35 69.79
N PRO A 197 -10.83 -27.64 69.60
CA PRO A 197 -12.05 -28.10 70.25
C PRO A 197 -11.87 -29.47 70.90
N SER A 198 -12.61 -29.65 71.99
CA SER A 198 -12.99 -30.92 72.61
C SER A 198 -11.93 -31.66 73.44
N ASN A 199 -12.08 -31.45 74.74
CA ASN A 199 -11.97 -32.41 75.83
C ASN A 199 -12.09 -33.89 75.38
N VAL A 200 -10.95 -34.52 75.09
CA VAL A 200 -10.80 -35.97 75.03
C VAL A 200 -9.71 -36.33 76.04
N PRO A 201 -9.95 -37.24 76.99
CA PRO A 201 -8.99 -37.52 78.05
C PRO A 201 -7.69 -38.05 77.46
N ALA A 202 -6.59 -37.47 77.94
CA ALA A 202 -5.23 -37.75 77.52
C ALA A 202 -4.92 -39.24 77.53
N ARG A 203 -4.57 -39.80 76.36
CA ARG A 203 -3.80 -41.04 76.29
C ARG A 203 -2.33 -40.68 76.53
N SER A 204 -1.95 -40.69 77.80
CA SER A 204 -0.56 -40.92 78.20
C SER A 204 -0.10 -42.25 77.59
N GLY A 205 1.02 -42.24 76.86
CA GLY A 205 1.52 -43.45 76.22
C GLY A 205 2.73 -43.23 75.34
N ASN A 206 3.77 -42.58 75.90
CA ASN A 206 5.08 -42.46 75.26
C ASN A 206 5.82 -43.81 75.37
N THR A 207 5.38 -44.82 74.62
CA THR A 207 6.10 -46.09 74.39
C THR A 207 5.69 -46.65 73.04
N PRO A 208 6.62 -46.93 72.10
CA PRO A 208 6.27 -47.56 70.84
C PRO A 208 5.62 -48.93 71.12
N PRO A 209 4.47 -49.25 70.49
CA PRO A 209 3.79 -50.52 70.72
C PRO A 209 4.70 -51.67 70.31
N ARG A 210 4.90 -52.64 71.21
CA ARG A 210 5.70 -53.83 70.91
C ARG A 210 5.09 -54.56 69.71
N PRO A 211 5.91 -54.96 68.70
CA PRO A 211 5.40 -55.72 67.56
C PRO A 211 4.63 -56.95 68.03
N GLY A 212 3.41 -57.14 67.52
CA GLY A 212 2.54 -58.29 67.86
C GLY A 212 1.53 -58.06 69.00
N GLN A 213 1.57 -56.94 69.73
CA GLN A 213 0.61 -56.67 70.81
C GLN A 213 -0.83 -56.53 70.31
N PHE A 214 -1.02 -55.90 69.14
CA PHE A 214 -2.34 -55.77 68.51
C PHE A 214 -2.97 -57.12 68.17
N GLY A 215 -2.16 -58.08 67.70
CA GLY A 215 -2.62 -59.44 67.41
C GLY A 215 -3.04 -60.18 68.67
N LEU A 216 -2.28 -60.03 69.76
CA LEU A 216 -2.62 -60.60 71.07
C LEU A 216 -3.91 -60.00 71.65
N ASP A 217 -4.11 -58.69 71.54
CA ASP A 217 -5.32 -58.03 72.03
C ASP A 217 -6.57 -58.44 71.24
N ILE A 218 -6.43 -58.62 69.92
CA ILE A 218 -7.50 -59.16 69.07
C ILE A 218 -7.78 -60.63 69.43
N ALA A 219 -6.74 -61.44 69.65
CA ALA A 219 -6.89 -62.84 70.03
C ALA A 219 -7.57 -63.01 71.40
N ARG A 220 -7.28 -62.13 72.38
CA ARG A 220 -7.98 -62.08 73.67
C ARG A 220 -9.44 -61.68 73.52
N ARG A 221 -9.73 -60.62 72.75
CA ARG A 221 -11.12 -60.18 72.52
C ARG A 221 -11.97 -61.23 71.80
N ARG A 222 -11.35 -62.01 70.92
CA ARG A 222 -12.03 -63.09 70.18
C ARG A 222 -12.05 -64.42 70.93
N GLY A 223 -11.54 -64.47 72.16
CA GLY A 223 -11.58 -65.67 73.01
C GLY A 223 -10.65 -66.79 72.54
N HIS A 224 -9.68 -66.50 71.67
CA HIS A 224 -8.70 -67.48 71.18
C HIS A 224 -7.56 -67.74 72.17
N LEU A 225 -7.48 -66.96 73.25
CA LEU A 225 -6.56 -67.17 74.36
C LEU A 225 -7.38 -67.40 75.63
N LYS A 226 -7.24 -68.59 76.23
CA LYS A 226 -7.74 -68.90 77.57
C LYS A 226 -6.83 -68.18 78.57
N ASN A 227 -7.36 -67.20 79.29
CA ASN A 227 -6.62 -66.62 80.41
C ASN A 227 -6.41 -67.71 81.49
N PRO A 228 -5.23 -67.81 82.12
CA PRO A 228 -5.11 -68.49 83.41
C PRO A 228 -5.89 -67.74 84.50
#